data_AF-A0A3C0ST17-F1
#
_entry.id   AF-A0A3C0ST17-F1
#
_cell.length_a   1.000
_cell.length_b   1.000
_cell.length_c   1.000
_cell.angle_alpha   90.00
_cell.angle_beta   90.00
_cell.angle_gamma   90.00
#
_symmetry.space_group_name_H-M   'P 1'
#
loop_
_entity.id
_entity.type
_entity.pdbx_description
1 polymer ?
#
loop_
_entity_poly.entity_id
_entity_poly.type
_entity_poly.pdbx_seq_one_letter_code
_entity_poly.pdbx_strand_id
1 'polypeptide(L)'
;IMIIGLGLIAFIFDTIGGVLFAKFINLFIKEKINPMVGAAGISAFPMSARVIQKMGQKEDPQNFLLMHAVAANVSGQIGSVIAGGLILFLIGGGM
;
A
#
# COMPACT_ATOMS: atom_id res chain seq x y z
N ILE A 1 8.22 3.35 23.61
CA ILE A 1 6.74 3.34 23.50
C ILE A 1 6.24 4.33 22.45
N MET A 2 6.61 5.62 22.51
CA MET A 2 6.16 6.62 21.50
C MET A 2 6.46 6.24 20.04
N ILE A 3 7.68 5.78 19.72
CA ILE A 3 8.04 5.38 18.34
C ILE A 3 7.16 4.23 17.84
N ILE A 4 6.93 3.23 18.69
CA ILE A 4 6.10 2.06 18.35
C ILE A 4 4.64 2.49 18.11
N GLY A 5 4.11 3.37 18.97
CA GLY A 5 2.75 3.91 18.82
C GLY A 5 2.58 4.74 17.55
N LEU A 6 3.53 5.63 17.25
CA LEU A 6 3.52 6.44 16.03
C LEU A 6 3.65 5.55 14.78
N GLY A 7 4.52 4.53 14.82
CA GLY A 7 4.68 3.57 13.72
C GLY A 7 3.39 2.79 13.44
N LEU A 8 2.68 2.34 14.48
CA LEU A 8 1.39 1.67 14.33
C LEU A 8 0.36 2.60 13.67
N ILE A 9 0.25 3.83 14.16
CA ILE A 9 -0.67 4.83 13.59
C ILE A 9 -0.31 5.10 12.12
N ALA A 10 0.97 5.24 11.80
CA ALA A 10 1.44 5.43 10.42
C ALA A 10 1.02 4.26 9.51
N PHE A 11 1.18 3.01 9.94
CA PHE A 11 0.73 1.84 9.16
C PHE A 11 -0.78 1.80 8.94
N ILE A 12 -1.57 2.22 9.94
CA ILE A 12 -3.03 2.32 9.81
C ILE A 12 -3.39 3.35 8.74
N PHE A 13 -2.79 4.54 8.80
CA PHE A 13 -3.03 5.59 7.81
C PHE A 13 -2.56 5.20 6.40
N ASP A 14 -1.43 4.50 6.28
CA ASP A 14 -0.92 4.00 5.00
C ASP A 14 -1.93 3.02 4.36
N THR A 15 -2.46 2.09 5.14
CA THR A 15 -3.47 1.13 4.68
C THR A 15 -4.78 1.83 4.29
N ILE A 16 -5.27 2.75 5.12
CA ILE A 16 -6.50 3.52 4.84
C ILE A 16 -6.31 4.35 3.57
N GLY A 17 -5.17 5.04 3.45
CA GLY A 17 -4.82 5.86 2.30
C GLY A 17 -4.84 5.05 1.00
N GLY A 18 -4.19 3.89 0.98
CA GLY A 18 -4.18 3.00 -0.17
C GLY A 18 -5.58 2.51 -0.59
N VAL A 19 -6.42 2.13 0.38
CA VAL A 19 -7.80 1.70 0.10
C VAL A 19 -8.66 2.85 -0.44
N LEU A 20 -8.58 4.03 0.19
CA LEU A 20 -9.34 5.20 -0.24
C LEU A 20 -8.89 5.66 -1.63
N PHE A 21 -7.59 5.61 -1.91
CA PHE A 21 -7.06 5.96 -3.23
C PHE A 21 -7.55 5.00 -4.31
N ALA A 22 -7.54 3.68 -4.05
CA ALA A 22 -8.12 2.71 -4.98
C ALA A 22 -9.63 2.96 -5.23
N LYS A 23 -10.39 3.29 -4.18
CA LYS A 23 -11.80 3.68 -4.32
C LYS A 23 -11.98 4.97 -5.10
N PHE A 24 -11.09 5.94 -4.93
CA PHE A 24 -11.12 7.20 -5.67
C PHE A 24 -10.86 6.95 -7.17
N ILE A 25 -9.86 6.15 -7.52
CA ILE A 25 -9.59 5.78 -8.92
C ILE A 25 -10.81 5.07 -9.54
N ASN A 26 -11.49 4.22 -8.79
CA ASN A 26 -12.70 3.51 -9.23
C ASN A 26 -13.88 4.42 -9.62
N LEU A 27 -13.83 5.72 -9.30
CA LEU A 27 -14.84 6.69 -9.76
C LEU A 27 -14.63 7.08 -11.23
N PHE A 28 -13.42 6.92 -11.77
CA PHE A 28 -13.05 7.39 -13.11
C PHE A 28 -12.81 6.27 -14.11
N ILE A 29 -12.50 5.04 -13.65
CA ILE A 29 -12.18 3.91 -14.53
C ILE A 29 -13.41 3.02 -14.79
N LYS A 30 -13.48 2.44 -15.99
CA LYS A 30 -14.56 1.51 -16.37
C LYS A 30 -14.39 0.14 -15.71
N GLU A 31 -13.18 -0.40 -15.73
CA GLU A 31 -12.83 -1.66 -15.07
C GLU A 31 -12.36 -1.37 -13.65
N LYS A 32 -13.16 -1.70 -12.66
CA LYS A 32 -12.90 -1.34 -11.27
C LYS A 32 -11.78 -2.21 -10.67
N ILE A 33 -10.86 -1.56 -9.96
CA ILE A 33 -9.81 -2.20 -9.17
C ILE A 33 -10.41 -2.66 -7.84
N ASN A 34 -10.07 -3.85 -7.39
CA ASN A 34 -10.46 -4.31 -6.06
C ASN A 34 -9.77 -3.43 -4.98
N PRO A 35 -10.51 -2.73 -4.10
CA PRO A 35 -9.92 -1.86 -3.08
C PRO A 35 -8.95 -2.55 -2.11
N MET A 36 -9.05 -3.87 -1.95
CA MET A 36 -8.07 -4.65 -1.17
C MET A 36 -6.68 -4.61 -1.78
N VAL A 37 -6.54 -4.47 -3.10
CA VAL A 37 -5.25 -4.26 -3.77
C VAL A 37 -4.63 -2.93 -3.35
N GLY A 38 -5.44 -1.91 -3.11
CA GLY A 38 -4.98 -0.62 -2.58
C GLY A 38 -4.32 -0.76 -1.20
N ALA A 39 -4.88 -1.59 -0.32
CA ALA A 39 -4.27 -1.91 0.98
C ALA A 39 -2.92 -2.65 0.85
N ALA A 40 -2.67 -3.34 -0.28
CA ALA A 40 -1.40 -4.02 -0.51
C ALA A 40 -0.22 -3.05 -0.74
N GLY A 41 -0.51 -1.76 -0.97
CA GLY A 41 0.46 -0.71 -1.28
C GLY A 41 1.44 -0.36 -0.17
N ILE A 42 1.28 -0.89 1.05
CA ILE A 42 2.26 -0.69 2.12
C ILE A 42 3.60 -1.34 1.75
N SER A 43 4.73 -0.78 2.18
CA SER A 43 6.08 -1.24 1.83
C SER A 43 6.55 -2.51 2.55
N ALA A 44 5.64 -3.46 2.83
CA ALA A 44 5.91 -4.72 3.51
C ALA A 44 5.93 -5.88 2.52
N PHE A 45 7.01 -6.00 1.75
CA PHE A 45 7.13 -6.98 0.68
C PHE A 45 7.74 -8.32 1.16
N PRO A 46 7.24 -9.48 0.68
CA PRO A 46 6.02 -9.69 -0.13
C PRO A 46 4.76 -9.87 0.73
N MET A 47 4.85 -9.68 2.04
CA MET A 47 3.84 -10.12 3.01
C MET A 47 2.50 -9.40 2.89
N SER A 48 2.48 -8.08 2.63
CA SER A 48 1.21 -7.36 2.47
C SER A 48 0.37 -7.94 1.32
N ALA A 49 1.01 -8.28 0.20
CA ALA A 49 0.31 -8.89 -0.94
C ALA A 49 -0.25 -10.28 -0.60
N ARG A 50 0.48 -11.07 0.19
CA ARG A 50 0.02 -12.38 0.69
C ARG A 50 -1.13 -12.26 1.69
N VAL A 51 -1.13 -11.24 2.54
CA VAL A 51 -2.25 -10.96 3.46
C VAL A 51 -3.50 -10.63 2.65
N ILE A 52 -3.38 -9.77 1.64
CA ILE A 52 -4.50 -9.44 0.74
C ILE A 52 -5.00 -10.66 -0.03
N GLN A 53 -4.11 -11.50 -0.56
CA GLN A 53 -4.51 -12.77 -1.18
C GLN A 53 -5.29 -13.66 -0.21
N LYS A 54 -4.79 -13.80 1.03
CA LYS A 54 -5.44 -14.63 2.05
C LYS A 54 -6.80 -14.06 2.46
N MET A 55 -6.95 -12.75 2.56
CA MET A 55 -8.25 -12.12 2.86
C MET A 55 -9.20 -12.23 1.67
N GLY A 56 -8.72 -12.00 0.45
CA GLY A 56 -9.50 -12.17 -0.78
C GLY A 56 -10.05 -13.59 -0.94
N GLN A 57 -9.21 -14.61 -0.70
CA GLN A 57 -9.62 -16.02 -0.75
C GLN A 57 -10.58 -16.44 0.36
N LYS A 58 -10.60 -15.73 1.50
CA LYS A 58 -11.59 -15.97 2.55
C LYS A 58 -12.97 -15.47 2.17
N GLU A 59 -13.04 -14.35 1.45
CA GLU A 59 -14.29 -13.79 0.93
C GLU A 59 -14.77 -14.55 -0.32
N ASP A 60 -13.86 -14.85 -1.24
CA ASP A 60 -14.13 -15.60 -2.46
C ASP A 60 -12.91 -16.47 -2.86
N PRO A 61 -13.00 -17.81 -2.76
CA PRO A 61 -11.91 -18.72 -3.11
C PRO A 61 -11.39 -18.61 -4.56
N GLN A 62 -12.19 -18.07 -5.48
CA GLN A 62 -11.80 -17.87 -6.88
C GLN A 62 -11.15 -16.49 -7.13
N ASN A 63 -11.11 -15.61 -6.13
CA ASN A 63 -10.56 -14.26 -6.26
C ASN A 63 -9.05 -14.25 -6.00
N PHE A 64 -8.25 -14.43 -7.07
CA PHE A 64 -6.79 -14.42 -7.00
C PHE A 64 -6.22 -13.01 -7.18
N LEU A 65 -5.97 -12.34 -6.06
CA LEU A 65 -5.45 -10.97 -6.01
C LEU A 65 -3.92 -10.88 -5.95
N LEU A 66 -3.21 -11.97 -5.68
CA LEU A 66 -1.77 -11.95 -5.40
C LEU A 66 -0.97 -11.23 -6.49
N MET A 67 -1.24 -11.51 -7.77
CA MET A 67 -0.50 -10.92 -8.88
C MET A 67 -0.66 -9.39 -8.96
N HIS A 68 -1.89 -8.89 -8.75
CA HIS A 68 -2.17 -7.46 -8.73
C HIS A 68 -1.66 -6.79 -7.44
N ALA A 69 -1.82 -7.46 -6.30
CA ALA A 69 -1.38 -6.99 -4.99
C ALA A 69 0.15 -6.88 -4.88
N VAL A 70 0.89 -7.78 -5.54
CA VAL A 70 2.36 -7.70 -5.62
C VAL A 70 2.80 -6.43 -6.35
N ALA A 71 2.15 -6.06 -7.46
CA ALA A 71 2.47 -4.82 -8.18
C ALA A 71 2.24 -3.58 -7.30
N ALA A 72 1.12 -3.53 -6.58
CA ALA A 72 0.83 -2.45 -5.63
C ALA A 72 1.89 -2.37 -4.51
N ASN A 73 2.28 -3.50 -3.93
CA ASN A 73 3.30 -3.56 -2.87
C ASN A 73 4.69 -3.12 -3.35
N VAL A 74 5.08 -3.48 -4.58
CA VAL A 74 6.32 -2.99 -5.19
C VAL A 74 6.28 -1.47 -5.38
N SER A 75 5.13 -0.92 -5.81
CA SER A 75 4.99 0.54 -5.95
C SER A 75 5.13 1.27 -4.61
N GLY A 76 4.63 0.67 -3.53
CA GLY A 76 4.81 1.17 -2.16
C GLY A 76 6.26 1.30 -1.74
N GLN A 77 7.07 0.26 -1.99
CA GLN A 77 8.51 0.31 -1.69
C GLN A 77 9.22 1.41 -2.48
N ILE A 78 8.89 1.60 -3.75
CA ILE A 78 9.45 2.67 -4.58
C ILE A 78 9.05 4.03 -4.01
N GLY A 79 7.78 4.21 -3.65
CA GLY A 79 7.28 5.44 -3.02
C GLY A 79 8.01 5.78 -1.73
N SER A 80 8.25 4.80 -0.86
CA SER A 80 8.98 5.00 0.40
C SER A 80 10.43 5.45 0.16
N VAL A 81 11.12 4.88 -0.83
CA VAL A 81 12.48 5.29 -1.20
C VAL A 81 12.50 6.72 -1.74
N ILE A 82 11.54 7.08 -2.59
CA ILE A 82 11.40 8.45 -3.12
C ILE A 82 11.15 9.44 -1.97
N ALA A 83 10.20 9.14 -1.08
CA ALA A 83 9.89 10.00 0.05
C ALA A 83 11.10 10.16 0.99
N GLY A 84 11.82 9.07 1.30
CA GLY A 84 13.04 9.10 2.08
C GLY A 84 14.13 9.96 1.42
N GLY A 85 14.33 9.80 0.10
CA GLY A 85 15.27 10.61 -0.67
C GLY A 85 14.92 12.09 -0.67
N LEU A 86 13.63 12.43 -0.78
CA LEU A 86 13.14 13.81 -0.72
C LEU A 86 13.37 14.44 0.65
N ILE A 87 13.10 13.70 1.73
CA ILE A 87 13.36 14.17 3.10
C ILE A 87 14.86 14.43 3.30
N LEU A 88 15.72 13.52 2.84
CA LEU A 88 17.17 13.71 2.91
C LEU A 88 17.63 14.92 2.09
N PHE A 89 17.07 15.15 0.90
CA PHE A 89 17.37 16.33 0.09
C PHE A 89 16.97 17.64 0.80
N LEU A 90 15.76 17.68 1.36
CA LEU A 90 15.20 18.87 2.01
C LEU A 90 15.92 19.21 3.32
N ILE A 91 16.30 18.21 4.11
CA ILE A 91 16.96 18.40 5.42
C ILE A 91 18.48 18.48 5.27
N GLY A 92 19.05 17.74 4.33
CA GLY A 92 20.50 17.66 4.08
C GLY A 92 21.10 18.85 3.33
N GLY A 93 20.29 19.86 2.98
CA GLY A 93 20.77 21.11 2.40
C GLY A 93 21.19 21.01 0.94
N GLY A 94 20.39 20.31 0.11
CA GLY A 94 20.49 20.29 -1.36
C GLY A 94 21.89 20.54 -1.94
N MET A 95 22.75 19.51 -1.92
CA MET A 95 23.94 19.51 -2.78
C MET A 95 23.54 19.37 -4.25
#